data_AF-A0A9P6IJV5-F1
#
_entry.id   AF-A0A9P6IJV5-F1
#
_cell.length_a   1.000
_cell.length_b   1.000
_cell.length_c   1.000
_cell.angle_alpha   90.00
_cell.angle_beta   90.00
_cell.angle_gamma   90.00
#
_symmetry.space_group_name_H-M   'P 1'
#
loop_
_entity.id
_entity.type
_entity.pdbx_description
1 polymer ?
#
loop_
_entity_poly.entity_id
_entity_poly.type
_entity_poly.pdbx_seq_one_letter_code
_entity_poly.pdbx_strand_id
1 'polypeptide(L)'
;MNTTKLTFQSADDDASFTPQEKSRLLTETDIKDLTFKFLYWDIASVGSTARDLLFYAKAHYGAKYELLTLAFEDFASGKTPTAFSCVPMLKVVGPNNKEVDIAENVVIDMYLAERFNLMGDNKWESITIQAFYSNIQYLRERTFTTVMGVPEEKRLKSRQDFFQGTLKKFLENHAFHLQANGNNGHYIGNKLSLADIHLNNVIHYFWTVPWGRTVVEDHFKKCEPVWKVYETVQNDPVLAAWRKTDEFKAYETSSIKWYSTLGVPGEEPQHQID
;
A
#
# COMPACT_ATOMS: atom_id res chain seq x y z
N MET A 1 10.26 -32.18 -15.66
CA MET A 1 10.45 -30.74 -15.38
C MET A 1 9.98 -30.52 -13.95
N ASN A 2 10.89 -30.24 -13.01
CA ASN A 2 10.51 -29.89 -11.65
C ASN A 2 9.86 -28.50 -11.70
N THR A 3 8.53 -28.44 -11.64
CA THR A 3 7.83 -27.22 -11.29
C THR A 3 8.12 -26.94 -9.82
N THR A 4 9.18 -26.17 -9.55
CA THR A 4 9.47 -25.68 -8.20
C THR A 4 8.22 -24.93 -7.71
N LYS A 5 7.62 -25.44 -6.64
CA LYS A 5 6.42 -24.86 -6.02
C LYS A 5 6.77 -23.46 -5.54
N LEU A 6 6.02 -22.45 -5.97
CA LEU A 6 6.18 -21.07 -5.50
C LEU A 6 6.05 -21.05 -3.97
N THR A 7 7.06 -20.53 -3.27
CA THR A 7 7.11 -20.44 -1.81
C THR A 7 7.64 -19.08 -1.38
N PHE A 8 7.06 -18.55 -0.31
CA PHE A 8 7.50 -17.35 0.40
C PHE A 8 7.81 -17.69 1.87
N GLN A 9 8.22 -18.92 2.11
CA GLN A 9 8.78 -19.42 3.35
C GLN A 9 10.17 -19.96 3.00
N SER A 10 11.16 -19.07 2.85
CA SER A 10 12.55 -19.50 2.72
C SER A 10 12.97 -20.28 3.97
N ALA A 11 13.29 -21.56 3.81
CA ALA A 11 14.01 -22.33 4.81
C ALA A 11 15.50 -21.99 4.71
N ASP A 12 16.16 -21.78 5.85
CA ASP A 12 17.59 -21.44 5.95
C ASP A 12 18.49 -22.66 5.73
N ASP A 13 18.19 -23.42 4.68
CA ASP A 13 18.83 -24.72 4.42
C ASP A 13 20.16 -24.56 3.67
N ASP A 14 20.44 -23.36 3.16
CA ASP A 14 21.70 -23.03 2.50
C ASP A 14 22.67 -22.34 3.48
N ALA A 15 23.62 -23.12 4.00
CA ALA A 15 24.65 -22.64 4.92
C ALA A 15 25.54 -21.52 4.34
N SER A 16 25.55 -21.33 3.01
CA SER A 16 26.25 -20.25 2.31
C SER A 16 25.38 -19.01 2.08
N PHE A 17 24.19 -18.94 2.68
CA PHE A 17 23.36 -17.74 2.66
C PHE A 17 23.05 -17.26 4.07
N THR A 18 24.14 -16.89 4.74
CA THR A 18 24.16 -16.39 6.12
C THR A 18 23.34 -15.11 6.29
N PRO A 19 22.95 -14.75 7.54
CA PRO A 19 22.32 -13.46 7.82
C PRO A 19 23.11 -12.26 7.30
N GLN A 20 24.45 -12.33 7.31
CA GLN A 20 25.31 -11.28 6.77
C GLN A 20 25.18 -11.18 5.25
N GLU A 21 25.14 -12.30 4.53
CA GLU A 21 24.95 -12.30 3.07
C GLU A 21 23.54 -11.84 2.68
N LYS A 22 22.52 -12.20 3.45
CA LYS A 22 21.16 -11.66 3.29
C LYS A 22 21.15 -10.15 3.47
N SER A 23 21.81 -9.65 4.52
CA SER A 23 21.94 -8.21 4.75
C SER A 23 22.62 -7.52 3.57
N ARG A 24 23.77 -8.02 3.10
CA ARG A 24 24.46 -7.46 1.92
C ARG A 24 23.59 -7.48 0.67
N LEU A 25 22.86 -8.56 0.43
CA LEU A 25 21.91 -8.63 -0.69
C LEU A 25 20.92 -7.46 -0.61
N LEU A 26 20.31 -7.26 0.56
CA LEU A 26 19.27 -6.27 0.78
C LEU A 26 19.78 -4.82 0.88
N THR A 27 21.04 -4.58 1.25
CA THR A 27 21.57 -3.22 1.51
C THR A 27 22.60 -2.77 0.48
N GLU A 28 23.43 -3.65 -0.04
CA GLU A 28 24.60 -3.30 -0.87
C GLU A 28 24.40 -3.57 -2.36
N THR A 29 23.48 -4.45 -2.75
CA THR A 29 23.24 -4.77 -4.17
C THR A 29 22.56 -3.60 -4.88
N ASP A 30 23.00 -3.25 -6.09
CA ASP A 30 22.35 -2.21 -6.90
C ASP A 30 20.92 -2.64 -7.27
N ILE A 31 19.97 -1.72 -7.20
CA ILE A 31 18.53 -1.96 -7.45
C ILE A 31 18.30 -2.54 -8.84
N LYS A 32 19.08 -2.14 -9.86
CA LYS A 32 18.95 -2.64 -11.23
C LYS A 32 19.32 -4.13 -11.38
N ASP A 33 20.11 -4.62 -10.44
CA ASP A 33 20.59 -6.00 -10.38
C ASP A 33 19.68 -6.89 -9.51
N LEU A 34 18.69 -6.29 -8.84
CA LEU A 34 17.66 -6.99 -8.09
C LEU A 34 16.42 -7.27 -8.95
N THR A 35 15.73 -8.36 -8.64
CA THR A 35 14.37 -8.64 -9.13
C THR A 35 13.42 -8.79 -7.94
N PHE A 36 12.34 -8.02 -7.95
CA PHE A 36 11.32 -8.02 -6.90
C PHE A 36 10.10 -8.83 -7.34
N LYS A 37 9.75 -9.89 -6.61
CA LYS A 37 8.51 -10.64 -6.84
C LYS A 37 7.51 -10.32 -5.74
N PHE A 38 6.40 -9.67 -6.08
CA PHE A 38 5.40 -9.23 -5.13
C PHE A 38 4.13 -10.08 -5.26
N LEU A 39 3.82 -10.85 -4.22
CA LEU A 39 2.65 -11.71 -4.16
C LEU A 39 1.53 -11.04 -3.36
N TYR A 40 0.38 -10.85 -4.01
CA TYR A 40 -0.84 -10.40 -3.33
C TYR A 40 -2.09 -10.87 -4.08
N TRP A 41 -3.27 -10.56 -3.54
CA TRP A 41 -4.53 -10.74 -4.24
C TRP A 41 -4.66 -9.79 -5.44
N ASP A 42 -5.55 -10.11 -6.36
CA ASP A 42 -5.90 -9.28 -7.53
C ASP A 42 -6.78 -8.07 -7.18
N ILE A 43 -6.56 -7.47 -6.02
CA ILE A 43 -7.24 -6.25 -5.54
C ILE A 43 -6.19 -5.21 -5.14
N ALA A 44 -6.56 -3.93 -5.09
CA ALA A 44 -5.69 -2.83 -4.66
C ALA A 44 -5.29 -3.00 -3.17
N SER A 45 -6.23 -2.71 -2.25
CA SER A 45 -6.13 -2.94 -0.78
C SER A 45 -4.73 -2.57 -0.21
N VAL A 46 -4.20 -3.35 0.74
CA VAL A 46 -2.88 -3.08 1.36
C VAL A 46 -1.69 -3.36 0.44
N GLY A 47 -1.93 -3.87 -0.78
CA GLY A 47 -0.88 -4.10 -1.77
C GLY A 47 -0.60 -2.90 -2.67
N SER A 48 -1.44 -1.87 -2.68
CA SER A 48 -1.31 -0.74 -3.60
C SER A 48 -0.02 0.04 -3.42
N THR A 49 0.38 0.35 -2.18
CA THR A 49 1.60 1.11 -1.92
C THR A 49 2.84 0.39 -2.47
N ALA A 50 3.01 -0.89 -2.17
CA ALA A 50 4.13 -1.68 -2.69
C ALA A 50 4.16 -1.70 -4.23
N ARG A 51 3.00 -1.81 -4.89
CA ARG A 51 2.92 -1.76 -6.36
C ARG A 51 3.33 -0.39 -6.91
N ASP A 52 2.86 0.70 -6.30
CA ASP A 52 3.27 2.06 -6.65
C ASP A 52 4.79 2.22 -6.50
N LEU A 53 5.36 1.74 -5.39
CA LEU A 53 6.81 1.80 -5.12
C LEU A 53 7.62 0.99 -6.14
N LEU A 54 7.16 -0.21 -6.52
CA LEU A 54 7.83 -1.04 -7.53
C LEU A 54 7.78 -0.42 -8.93
N PHE A 55 6.65 0.18 -9.30
CA PHE A 55 6.53 0.90 -10.56
C PHE A 55 7.43 2.15 -10.58
N TYR A 56 7.41 2.92 -9.49
CA TYR A 56 8.31 4.04 -9.28
C TYR A 56 9.78 3.61 -9.41
N ALA A 57 10.14 2.48 -8.80
CA ALA A 57 11.49 1.96 -8.84
C ALA A 57 11.95 1.54 -10.23
N LYS A 58 11.07 0.91 -11.01
CA LYS A 58 11.36 0.57 -12.41
C LYS A 58 11.66 1.83 -13.22
N ALA A 59 10.84 2.87 -13.07
CA ALA A 59 10.99 4.11 -13.84
C ALA A 59 12.25 4.91 -13.47
N HIS A 60 12.58 4.99 -12.17
CA HIS A 60 13.69 5.84 -11.68
C HIS A 60 15.02 5.11 -11.50
N TYR A 61 15.00 3.81 -11.21
CA TYR A 61 16.18 3.03 -10.84
C TYR A 61 16.41 1.79 -11.71
N GLY A 62 15.53 1.53 -12.70
CA GLY A 62 15.65 0.37 -13.58
C GLY A 62 15.39 -0.97 -12.86
N ALA A 63 14.67 -0.95 -11.74
CA ALA A 63 14.29 -2.15 -11.00
C ALA A 63 13.48 -3.11 -11.88
N LYS A 64 13.74 -4.42 -11.73
CA LYS A 64 12.92 -5.48 -12.32
C LYS A 64 11.89 -5.93 -11.28
N TYR A 65 10.64 -6.09 -11.69
CA TYR A 65 9.64 -6.65 -10.81
C TYR A 65 8.66 -7.56 -11.54
N GLU A 66 8.03 -8.45 -10.77
CA GLU A 66 6.95 -9.33 -11.17
C GLU A 66 5.83 -9.21 -10.14
N LEU A 67 4.62 -8.89 -10.60
CA LEU A 67 3.42 -8.87 -9.75
C LEU A 67 2.73 -10.23 -9.88
N LEU A 68 2.74 -10.98 -8.78
CA LEU A 68 2.16 -12.32 -8.69
C LEU A 68 0.78 -12.23 -8.03
N THR A 69 -0.20 -12.85 -8.66
CA THR A 69 -1.56 -12.96 -8.11
C THR A 69 -1.72 -14.28 -7.39
N LEU A 70 -2.21 -14.24 -6.15
CA LEU A 70 -2.60 -15.42 -5.39
C LEU A 70 -4.11 -15.57 -5.37
N ALA A 71 -4.63 -16.68 -5.89
CA ALA A 71 -6.05 -17.02 -5.75
C ALA A 71 -6.37 -17.30 -4.26
N PHE A 72 -7.56 -16.89 -3.81
CA PHE A 72 -7.97 -17.05 -2.42
C PHE A 72 -8.03 -18.53 -2.01
N GLU A 73 -8.46 -19.41 -2.91
CA GLU A 73 -8.54 -20.85 -2.69
C GLU A 73 -7.15 -21.49 -2.56
N ASP A 74 -6.19 -21.02 -3.36
CA ASP A 74 -4.78 -21.46 -3.29
C ASP A 74 -4.13 -21.00 -1.98
N PHE A 75 -4.47 -19.81 -1.49
CA PHE A 75 -4.05 -19.34 -0.17
C PHE A 75 -4.71 -20.15 0.96
N ALA A 76 -6.04 -20.30 0.94
CA ALA A 76 -6.81 -20.98 1.98
C ALA A 76 -6.46 -22.47 2.11
N SER A 77 -6.07 -23.12 1.00
CA SER A 77 -5.63 -24.51 0.99
C SER A 77 -4.15 -24.70 1.40
N GLY A 78 -3.39 -23.62 1.61
CA GLY A 78 -1.95 -23.70 1.89
C GLY A 78 -1.12 -24.16 0.69
N LYS A 79 -1.65 -24.05 -0.53
CA LYS A 79 -0.93 -24.43 -1.75
C LYS A 79 0.26 -23.51 -2.01
N THR A 80 0.22 -22.25 -1.58
CA THR A 80 1.38 -21.35 -1.61
C THR A 80 1.75 -20.99 -0.17
N PRO A 81 2.79 -21.62 0.41
CA PRO A 81 3.21 -21.29 1.77
C PRO A 81 3.77 -19.86 1.84
N THR A 82 3.29 -19.07 2.79
CA THR A 82 3.79 -17.71 3.08
C THR A 82 4.20 -17.59 4.55
N ALA A 83 5.23 -16.80 4.84
CA ALA A 83 5.59 -16.51 6.22
C ALA A 83 4.39 -15.93 6.97
N PHE A 84 4.21 -16.37 8.23
CA PHE A 84 3.09 -15.98 9.11
C PHE A 84 1.68 -16.27 8.56
N SER A 85 1.56 -17.05 7.48
CA SER A 85 0.28 -17.30 6.80
C SER A 85 -0.43 -16.00 6.42
N CYS A 86 0.32 -14.99 5.97
CA CYS A 86 -0.21 -13.70 5.54
C CYS A 86 0.19 -13.36 4.10
N VAL A 87 -0.50 -12.39 3.53
CA VAL A 87 -0.13 -11.69 2.29
C VAL A 87 -0.43 -10.19 2.51
N PRO A 88 0.32 -9.26 1.90
CA PRO A 88 1.29 -9.45 0.83
C PRO A 88 2.64 -10.04 1.26
N MET A 89 3.36 -10.58 0.28
CA MET A 89 4.75 -11.03 0.42
C MET A 89 5.63 -10.38 -0.66
N LEU A 90 6.85 -10.01 -0.32
CA LEU A 90 7.87 -9.57 -1.26
C LEU A 90 9.04 -10.54 -1.23
N LYS A 91 9.52 -10.95 -2.40
CA LYS A 91 10.72 -11.77 -2.56
C LYS A 91 11.74 -10.98 -3.35
N VAL A 92 12.90 -10.75 -2.76
CA VAL A 92 14.02 -9.99 -3.34
C VAL A 92 15.05 -10.98 -3.86
N VAL A 93 15.21 -11.05 -5.18
CA VAL A 93 16.11 -11.99 -5.85
C VAL A 93 17.36 -11.26 -6.33
N GLY A 94 18.53 -11.76 -5.91
CA GLY A 94 19.84 -11.26 -6.29
C GLY A 94 20.40 -11.86 -7.58
N PRO A 95 21.54 -11.33 -8.06
CA PRO A 95 22.18 -11.77 -9.31
C PRO A 95 22.68 -13.23 -9.25
N ASN A 96 22.91 -13.77 -8.06
CA ASN A 96 23.29 -15.16 -7.82
C ASN A 96 22.09 -16.09 -7.57
N ASN A 97 20.87 -15.62 -7.85
CA ASN A 97 19.59 -16.29 -7.56
C ASN A 97 19.35 -16.58 -6.06
N LYS A 98 20.13 -15.99 -5.14
CA LYS A 98 19.79 -15.99 -3.72
C LYS A 98 18.61 -15.05 -3.50
N GLU A 99 17.71 -15.44 -2.62
CA GLU A 99 16.43 -14.78 -2.47
C GLU A 99 16.05 -14.61 -1.00
N VAL A 100 15.55 -13.43 -0.65
CA VAL A 100 15.04 -13.12 0.70
C VAL A 100 13.57 -12.80 0.61
N ASP A 101 12.79 -13.49 1.44
CA ASP A 101 11.37 -13.24 1.60
C ASP A 101 11.12 -12.23 2.73
N ILE A 102 10.25 -11.26 2.46
CA ILE A 102 9.81 -10.21 3.39
C ILE A 102 8.29 -10.30 3.47
N ALA A 103 7.78 -10.43 4.70
CA ALA A 103 6.35 -10.46 5.01
C ALA A 103 5.88 -9.10 5.56
N GLU A 104 4.57 -8.94 5.67
CA GLU A 104 3.87 -7.77 6.22
C GLU A 104 3.96 -6.52 5.33
N ASN A 105 2.81 -5.98 4.94
CA ASN A 105 2.73 -4.85 4.00
C ASN A 105 3.52 -3.63 4.48
N VAL A 106 3.46 -3.31 5.78
CA VAL A 106 4.18 -2.16 6.34
C VAL A 106 5.69 -2.34 6.21
N VAL A 107 6.21 -3.54 6.49
CA VAL A 107 7.65 -3.81 6.40
C VAL A 107 8.11 -3.79 4.96
N ILE A 108 7.31 -4.35 4.05
CA ILE A 108 7.56 -4.31 2.60
C ILE A 108 7.62 -2.86 2.10
N ASP A 109 6.63 -2.03 2.44
CA ASP A 109 6.56 -0.64 2.03
C ASP A 109 7.75 0.18 2.54
N MET A 110 8.14 -0.03 3.81
CA MET A 110 9.31 0.65 4.42
C MET A 110 10.61 0.25 3.73
N TYR A 111 10.81 -1.06 3.50
CA TYR A 111 11.99 -1.56 2.81
C TYR A 111 12.09 -0.96 1.40
N LEU A 112 11.01 -1.03 0.61
CA LEU A 112 11.00 -0.48 -0.75
C LEU A 112 11.24 1.04 -0.74
N ALA A 113 10.58 1.78 0.15
CA ALA A 113 10.77 3.23 0.24
C ALA A 113 12.20 3.64 0.62
N GLU A 114 12.83 2.93 1.56
CA GLU A 114 14.22 3.16 1.93
C GLU A 114 15.13 2.93 0.73
N ARG A 115 14.92 1.83 -0.01
CA ARG A 115 15.67 1.51 -1.23
C ARG A 115 15.48 2.55 -2.33
N PHE A 116 14.34 3.23 -2.39
CA PHE A 116 14.00 4.15 -3.49
C PHE A 116 14.10 5.63 -3.11
N ASN A 117 14.79 5.95 -2.00
CA ASN A 117 15.00 7.31 -1.49
C ASN A 117 13.70 8.08 -1.20
N LEU A 118 12.68 7.39 -0.65
CA LEU A 118 11.37 7.95 -0.30
C LEU A 118 11.18 8.12 1.22
N MET A 119 12.26 7.99 1.98
CA MET A 119 12.30 8.08 3.45
C MET A 119 12.92 9.39 3.97
N GLY A 120 12.98 10.42 3.13
CA GLY A 120 13.59 11.70 3.46
C GLY A 120 15.11 11.68 3.45
N ASP A 121 15.72 12.84 3.67
CA ASP A 121 17.17 13.06 3.54
C ASP A 121 17.93 12.77 4.85
N ASN A 122 17.23 12.61 5.97
CA ASN A 122 17.84 12.41 7.28
C ASN A 122 16.96 11.58 8.24
N LYS A 123 17.54 11.20 9.38
CA LYS A 123 16.88 10.33 10.35
C LYS A 123 15.59 10.92 10.94
N TRP A 124 15.54 12.24 11.13
CA TRP A 124 14.35 12.92 11.65
C TRP A 124 13.20 12.84 10.63
N GLU A 125 13.47 13.15 9.36
CA GLU A 125 12.47 13.02 8.29
C GLU A 125 11.98 11.58 8.16
N SER A 126 12.90 10.60 8.19
CA SER A 126 12.57 9.18 8.11
C SER A 126 11.63 8.73 9.23
N ILE A 127 11.88 9.14 10.49
CA ILE A 127 11.00 8.79 11.62
C ILE A 127 9.64 9.48 11.47
N THR A 128 9.60 10.73 11.03
CA THR A 128 8.35 11.46 10.86
C THR A 128 7.50 10.89 9.71
N ILE A 129 8.14 10.50 8.60
CA ILE A 129 7.48 9.79 7.48
C ILE A 129 6.87 8.46 7.97
N GLN A 130 7.60 7.69 8.79
CA GLN A 130 7.09 6.45 9.40
C GLN A 130 5.88 6.71 10.29
N ALA A 131 5.90 7.77 11.09
CA ALA A 131 4.78 8.14 11.96
C ALA A 131 3.53 8.49 11.15
N PHE A 132 3.67 9.28 10.08
CA PHE A 132 2.54 9.59 9.19
C PHE A 132 2.03 8.35 8.46
N TYR A 133 2.91 7.55 7.86
CA TYR A 133 2.54 6.31 7.21
C TYR A 133 1.73 5.41 8.16
N SER A 134 2.22 5.20 9.39
CA SER A 134 1.55 4.36 10.37
C SER A 134 0.15 4.89 10.72
N ASN A 135 0.00 6.21 10.90
CA ASN A 135 -1.31 6.81 11.18
C ASN A 135 -2.28 6.72 9.99
N ILE A 136 -1.78 6.89 8.78
CA ILE A 136 -2.55 6.74 7.54
C ILE A 136 -3.04 5.29 7.37
N GLN A 137 -2.15 4.30 7.54
CA GLN A 137 -2.52 2.89 7.52
C GLN A 137 -3.61 2.60 8.56
N TYR A 138 -3.47 3.20 9.73
CA TYR A 138 -4.40 3.04 10.82
C TYR A 138 -5.81 3.57 10.51
N LEU A 139 -5.97 4.61 9.68
CA LEU A 139 -7.28 5.05 9.17
C LEU A 139 -7.96 3.95 8.35
N ARG A 140 -7.23 3.35 7.41
CA ARG A 140 -7.72 2.23 6.59
C ARG A 140 -8.10 1.03 7.46
N GLU A 141 -7.25 0.65 8.42
CA GLU A 141 -7.55 -0.45 9.32
C GLU A 141 -8.79 -0.20 10.17
N ARG A 142 -8.99 1.03 10.68
CA ARG A 142 -10.23 1.39 11.38
C ARG A 142 -11.44 1.29 10.45
N THR A 143 -11.35 1.71 9.19
CA THR A 143 -12.46 1.53 8.25
C THR A 143 -12.85 0.06 8.11
N PHE A 144 -11.86 -0.83 7.93
CA PHE A 144 -12.14 -2.26 7.81
C PHE A 144 -12.71 -2.84 9.11
N THR A 145 -12.05 -2.62 10.24
CA THR A 145 -12.39 -3.27 11.51
C THR A 145 -13.60 -2.68 12.23
N THR A 146 -13.85 -1.38 12.08
CA THR A 146 -14.91 -0.67 12.82
C THR A 146 -16.14 -0.35 11.99
N VAL A 147 -16.05 -0.37 10.65
CA VAL A 147 -17.20 -0.05 9.79
C VAL A 147 -17.64 -1.24 8.95
N MET A 148 -16.72 -1.90 8.25
CA MET A 148 -17.07 -2.96 7.29
C MET A 148 -17.15 -4.36 7.92
N GLY A 149 -16.27 -4.64 8.89
CA GLY A 149 -16.15 -5.92 9.57
C GLY A 149 -17.07 -6.10 10.77
N VAL A 150 -17.93 -5.12 11.08
CA VAL A 150 -18.96 -5.25 12.12
C VAL A 150 -20.20 -5.97 11.57
N PRO A 151 -21.06 -6.52 12.43
CA PRO A 151 -22.35 -7.07 12.02
C PRO A 151 -23.14 -6.09 11.15
N GLU A 152 -23.81 -6.63 10.13
CA GLU A 152 -24.46 -5.89 9.06
C GLU A 152 -25.41 -4.79 9.58
N GLU A 153 -26.21 -5.12 10.60
CA GLU A 153 -27.16 -4.22 11.25
C GLU A 153 -26.50 -3.05 12.01
N LYS A 154 -25.20 -3.14 12.29
CA LYS A 154 -24.42 -2.10 12.99
C LYS A 154 -23.64 -1.20 12.04
N ARG A 155 -23.53 -1.55 10.75
CA ARG A 155 -22.68 -0.82 9.79
C ARG A 155 -23.07 0.65 9.64
N LEU A 156 -24.36 0.96 9.59
CA LEU A 156 -24.84 2.35 9.47
C LEU A 156 -24.36 3.22 10.64
N LYS A 157 -24.64 2.77 11.88
CA LYS A 157 -24.23 3.50 13.08
C LYS A 157 -22.71 3.62 13.18
N SER A 158 -21.99 2.53 12.91
CA SER A 158 -20.53 2.51 12.99
C SER A 158 -19.87 3.43 11.95
N ARG A 159 -20.45 3.53 10.75
CA ARG A 159 -20.02 4.50 9.73
C ARG A 159 -20.24 5.94 10.19
N GLN A 160 -21.40 6.25 10.79
CA GLN A 160 -21.67 7.59 11.32
C GLN A 160 -20.67 7.96 12.43
N ASP A 161 -20.36 7.03 13.32
CA ASP A 161 -19.37 7.24 14.39
C ASP A 161 -17.95 7.39 13.81
N PHE A 162 -17.62 6.65 12.75
CA PHE A 162 -16.38 6.82 12.01
C PHE A 162 -16.26 8.22 11.39
N PHE A 163 -17.31 8.73 10.76
CA PHE A 163 -17.33 10.10 10.18
C PHE A 163 -17.17 11.18 11.25
N GLN A 164 -17.94 11.10 12.33
CA GLN A 164 -17.97 12.12 13.38
C GLN A 164 -16.72 12.06 14.29
N GLY A 165 -16.10 10.89 14.41
CA GLY A 165 -14.94 10.64 15.26
C GLY A 165 -13.65 10.49 14.45
N THR A 166 -13.40 9.27 13.98
CA THR A 166 -12.11 8.85 13.42
C THR A 166 -11.68 9.71 12.22
N LEU A 167 -12.54 9.85 11.22
CA LEU A 167 -12.22 10.58 9.99
C LEU A 167 -12.03 12.07 10.24
N LYS A 168 -12.92 12.69 11.02
CA LYS A 168 -12.82 14.10 11.40
C LYS A 168 -11.49 14.39 12.10
N LYS A 169 -11.14 13.62 13.13
CA LYS A 169 -9.87 13.80 13.88
C LYS A 169 -8.65 13.54 13.01
N PHE A 170 -8.71 12.54 12.12
CA PHE A 170 -7.65 12.28 11.15
C PHE A 170 -7.40 13.52 10.29
N LEU A 171 -8.45 14.07 9.66
CA LEU A 171 -8.32 15.23 8.78
C LEU A 171 -7.81 16.47 9.52
N GLU A 172 -8.32 16.75 10.71
CA GLU A 172 -7.88 17.88 11.55
C GLU A 172 -6.38 17.78 11.90
N ASN A 173 -5.93 16.61 12.36
CA ASN A 173 -4.53 16.39 12.74
C ASN A 173 -3.60 16.43 11.52
N HIS A 174 -3.97 15.78 10.43
CA HIS A 174 -3.14 15.75 9.22
C HIS A 174 -3.07 17.14 8.57
N ALA A 175 -4.17 17.89 8.54
CA ALA A 175 -4.15 19.28 8.07
C ALA A 175 -3.22 20.16 8.90
N PHE A 176 -3.24 20.04 10.23
CA PHE A 176 -2.33 20.77 11.12
C PHE A 176 -0.86 20.54 10.75
N HIS A 177 -0.45 19.27 10.57
CA HIS A 177 0.93 18.94 10.21
C HIS A 177 1.31 19.42 8.80
N LEU A 178 0.42 19.28 7.83
CA LEU A 178 0.66 19.75 6.46
C LEU A 178 0.78 21.26 6.38
N GLN A 179 -0.05 21.99 7.14
CA GLN A 179 0.07 23.45 7.29
C GLN A 179 1.40 23.84 7.95
N ALA A 180 1.85 23.10 8.97
CA ALA A 180 3.15 23.32 9.61
C ALA A 180 4.33 23.10 8.64
N ASN A 181 4.18 22.21 7.65
CA ASN A 181 5.13 22.01 6.55
C ASN A 181 4.94 23.01 5.39
N GLY A 182 4.15 24.07 5.58
CA GLY A 182 3.92 25.13 4.59
C GLY A 182 2.86 24.79 3.53
N ASN A 183 2.07 23.74 3.73
CA ASN A 183 1.00 23.30 2.84
C ASN A 183 1.45 23.22 1.37
N ASN A 184 2.57 22.55 1.13
CA ASN A 184 3.23 22.51 -0.17
C ASN A 184 2.95 21.24 -0.98
N GLY A 185 2.02 20.38 -0.51
CA GLY A 185 1.70 19.10 -1.16
C GLY A 185 2.51 17.90 -0.65
N HIS A 186 3.33 18.09 0.39
CA HIS A 186 4.13 17.03 1.01
C HIS A 186 3.99 17.03 2.53
N TYR A 187 4.02 15.85 3.15
CA TYR A 187 4.07 15.74 4.61
C TYR A 187 5.35 16.31 5.21
N ILE A 188 6.48 16.12 4.54
CA ILE A 188 7.80 16.51 5.03
C ILE A 188 8.63 17.09 3.92
N GLY A 189 9.27 18.23 4.19
CA GLY A 189 10.12 18.91 3.22
C GLY A 189 9.31 19.32 2.00
N ASN A 190 9.84 19.09 0.82
CA ASN A 190 9.23 19.45 -0.46
C ASN A 190 9.42 18.38 -1.55
N LYS A 191 9.61 17.12 -1.12
CA LYS A 191 9.86 15.99 -2.00
C LYS A 191 8.83 14.91 -1.74
N LEU A 192 8.55 14.13 -2.78
CA LEU A 192 7.70 12.94 -2.67
C LEU A 192 8.28 11.96 -1.63
N SER A 193 7.43 11.50 -0.71
CA SER A 193 7.79 10.55 0.34
C SER A 193 6.82 9.37 0.39
N LEU A 194 7.21 8.33 1.13
CA LEU A 194 6.34 7.17 1.39
C LEU A 194 5.00 7.58 2.01
N ALA A 195 4.99 8.58 2.90
CA ALA A 195 3.76 9.05 3.55
C ALA A 195 2.79 9.68 2.54
N ASP A 196 3.30 10.44 1.56
CA ASP A 196 2.49 11.05 0.51
C ASP A 196 1.85 9.97 -0.38
N ILE A 197 2.66 9.02 -0.86
CA ILE A 197 2.21 7.90 -1.71
C ILE A 197 1.18 7.05 -0.97
N HIS A 198 1.42 6.77 0.31
CA HIS A 198 0.50 5.96 1.10
C HIS A 198 -0.82 6.67 1.39
N LEU A 199 -0.82 7.99 1.66
CA LEU A 199 -2.06 8.77 1.77
C LEU A 199 -2.86 8.70 0.47
N ASN A 200 -2.21 8.87 -0.67
CA ASN A 200 -2.88 8.78 -1.97
C ASN A 200 -3.56 7.42 -2.16
N ASN A 201 -2.87 6.33 -1.81
CA ASN A 201 -3.41 4.98 -1.87
C ASN A 201 -4.56 4.74 -0.89
N VAL A 202 -4.53 5.29 0.32
CA VAL A 202 -5.66 5.21 1.26
C VAL A 202 -6.87 6.01 0.77
N ILE A 203 -6.67 7.18 0.15
CA ILE A 203 -7.77 7.91 -0.48
C ILE A 203 -8.33 7.10 -1.67
N HIS A 204 -7.46 6.49 -2.48
CA HIS A 204 -7.90 5.61 -3.56
C HIS A 204 -8.69 4.40 -3.06
N TYR A 205 -8.29 3.80 -1.94
CA TYR A 205 -9.08 2.76 -1.28
C TYR A 205 -10.53 3.22 -1.01
N PHE A 206 -10.74 4.46 -0.59
CA PHE A 206 -12.11 4.98 -0.40
C PHE A 206 -12.89 5.13 -1.71
N TRP A 207 -12.26 5.25 -2.88
CA TRP A 207 -12.99 5.15 -4.15
C TRP A 207 -13.54 3.75 -4.42
N THR A 208 -12.93 2.72 -3.83
CA THR A 208 -13.31 1.31 -4.07
C THR A 208 -14.36 0.76 -3.11
N VAL A 209 -14.60 1.40 -1.96
CA VAL A 209 -15.59 0.92 -0.98
C VAL A 209 -16.98 1.53 -1.21
N PRO A 210 -18.09 0.81 -0.92
CA PRO A 210 -19.45 1.20 -1.34
C PRO A 210 -19.92 2.60 -0.91
N TRP A 211 -19.40 3.14 0.17
CA TRP A 211 -19.79 4.44 0.73
C TRP A 211 -18.63 5.45 0.74
N GLY A 212 -17.48 5.08 0.16
CA GLY A 212 -16.29 5.89 0.27
C GLY A 212 -16.27 7.08 -0.68
N ARG A 213 -17.16 7.14 -1.68
CA ARG A 213 -17.38 8.38 -2.46
C ARG A 213 -17.80 9.54 -1.55
N THR A 214 -18.72 9.33 -0.61
CA THR A 214 -19.04 10.34 0.42
C THR A 214 -17.79 10.74 1.21
N VAL A 215 -16.92 9.78 1.57
CA VAL A 215 -15.65 10.09 2.26
C VAL A 215 -14.77 11.01 1.42
N VAL A 216 -14.62 10.72 0.12
CA VAL A 216 -13.73 11.51 -0.72
C VAL A 216 -14.33 12.88 -1.05
N GLU A 217 -15.56 12.91 -1.54
CA GLU A 217 -16.23 14.14 -1.98
C GLU A 217 -16.57 15.07 -0.82
N ASP A 218 -17.09 14.53 0.29
CA ASP A 218 -17.58 15.36 1.39
C ASP A 218 -16.57 15.63 2.49
N HIS A 219 -15.46 14.89 2.54
CA HIS A 219 -14.46 15.06 3.59
C HIS A 219 -13.05 15.32 3.04
N PHE A 220 -12.46 14.41 2.26
CA PHE A 220 -11.09 14.60 1.78
C PHE A 220 -10.93 15.82 0.89
N LYS A 221 -11.77 15.98 -0.16
CA LYS A 221 -11.72 17.14 -1.07
C LYS A 221 -11.93 18.48 -0.37
N LYS A 222 -12.67 18.49 0.75
CA LYS A 222 -12.92 19.71 1.54
C LYS A 222 -11.79 20.03 2.51
N CYS A 223 -10.88 19.09 2.77
CA CYS A 223 -9.68 19.30 3.56
C CYS A 223 -8.51 19.64 2.63
N GLU A 224 -8.41 20.92 2.24
CA GLU A 224 -7.47 21.38 1.21
C GLU A 224 -6.02 20.90 1.42
N PRO A 225 -5.42 20.95 2.63
CA PRO A 225 -4.05 20.49 2.80
C PRO A 225 -3.86 19.00 2.48
N VAL A 226 -4.80 18.16 2.89
CA VAL A 226 -4.76 16.71 2.64
C VAL A 226 -5.02 16.43 1.16
N TRP A 227 -5.99 17.13 0.56
CA TRP A 227 -6.31 16.99 -0.86
C TRP A 227 -5.14 17.41 -1.75
N LYS A 228 -4.40 18.45 -1.37
CA LYS A 228 -3.22 18.90 -2.11
C LYS A 228 -2.12 17.84 -2.18
N VAL A 229 -1.92 17.05 -1.11
CA VAL A 229 -0.99 15.90 -1.15
C VAL A 229 -1.49 14.85 -2.13
N TYR A 230 -2.79 14.54 -2.09
CA TYR A 230 -3.40 13.59 -3.03
C TYR A 230 -3.16 14.04 -4.49
N GLU A 231 -3.46 15.30 -4.82
CA GLU A 231 -3.26 15.85 -6.16
C GLU A 231 -1.78 15.87 -6.56
N THR A 232 -0.88 16.19 -5.64
CA THR A 232 0.57 16.19 -5.89
C THR A 232 1.03 14.80 -6.33
N VAL A 233 0.57 13.74 -5.66
CA VAL A 233 0.90 12.35 -6.03
C VAL A 233 0.16 11.90 -7.30
N GLN A 234 -1.08 12.35 -7.54
CA GLN A 234 -1.80 12.06 -8.79
C GLN A 234 -1.13 12.69 -10.01
N ASN A 235 -0.44 13.82 -9.82
CA ASN A 235 0.23 14.56 -10.89
C ASN A 235 1.70 14.14 -11.08
N ASP A 236 2.25 13.27 -10.24
CA ASP A 236 3.55 12.66 -10.48
C ASP A 236 3.50 11.86 -11.81
N PRO A 237 4.37 12.14 -12.79
CA PRO A 237 4.22 11.57 -14.13
C PRO A 237 4.38 10.05 -14.16
N VAL A 238 5.18 9.48 -13.25
CA VAL A 238 5.42 8.04 -13.19
C VAL A 238 4.22 7.34 -12.56
N LEU A 239 3.75 7.83 -11.42
CA LEU A 239 2.61 7.24 -10.74
C LEU A 239 1.29 7.50 -11.49
N ALA A 240 1.16 8.63 -12.19
CA ALA A 240 0.04 8.90 -13.09
C ALA A 240 0.01 7.94 -14.28
N ALA A 241 1.18 7.59 -14.83
CA ALA A 241 1.28 6.59 -15.89
C ALA A 241 0.87 5.19 -15.39
N TRP A 242 1.32 4.81 -14.19
CA TRP A 242 0.93 3.56 -13.53
C TRP A 242 -0.59 3.43 -13.38
N ARG A 243 -1.26 4.46 -12.86
CA ARG A 243 -2.72 4.47 -12.66
C ARG A 243 -3.53 4.32 -13.94
N LYS A 244 -2.95 4.61 -15.11
CA LYS A 244 -3.61 4.46 -16.41
C LYS A 244 -3.48 3.06 -17.01
N THR A 245 -2.63 2.21 -16.45
CA THR A 245 -2.42 0.85 -16.95
C THR A 245 -3.66 -0.03 -16.75
N ASP A 246 -3.80 -1.04 -17.61
CA ASP A 246 -4.90 -2.01 -17.50
C ASP A 246 -4.75 -2.84 -16.22
N GLU A 247 -3.52 -3.13 -15.79
CA GLU A 247 -3.24 -3.83 -14.54
C GLU A 247 -3.76 -3.07 -13.32
N PHE A 248 -3.51 -1.75 -13.24
CA PHE A 248 -4.03 -0.94 -12.14
C PHE A 248 -5.56 -0.90 -12.12
N LYS A 249 -6.19 -0.67 -13.28
CA LYS A 249 -7.65 -0.63 -13.43
C LYS A 249 -8.31 -1.97 -13.10
N ALA A 250 -7.64 -3.08 -13.41
CA ALA A 250 -8.09 -4.40 -13.02
C ALA A 250 -8.13 -4.56 -11.50
N TYR A 251 -7.10 -4.11 -10.79
CA TYR A 251 -7.09 -4.13 -9.31
C TYR A 251 -8.18 -3.25 -8.70
N GLU A 252 -8.43 -2.08 -9.28
CA GLU A 252 -9.53 -1.20 -8.85
C GLU A 252 -10.90 -1.86 -9.04
N THR A 253 -11.15 -2.42 -10.22
CA THR A 253 -12.39 -3.14 -10.56
C THR A 253 -12.62 -4.33 -9.62
N SER A 254 -11.59 -5.12 -9.38
CA SER A 254 -11.64 -6.25 -8.46
C SER A 254 -11.82 -5.80 -7.01
N SER A 255 -11.23 -4.68 -6.59
CA SER A 255 -11.49 -4.08 -5.27
C SER A 255 -12.94 -3.65 -5.09
N ILE A 256 -13.52 -2.98 -6.08
CA ILE A 256 -14.94 -2.60 -6.09
C ILE A 256 -15.82 -3.84 -5.91
N LYS A 257 -15.57 -4.88 -6.71
CA LYS A 257 -16.30 -6.15 -6.61
C LYS A 257 -16.13 -6.80 -5.23
N TRP A 258 -14.91 -6.85 -4.71
CA TRP A 258 -14.60 -7.43 -3.40
C TRP A 258 -15.34 -6.72 -2.27
N TYR A 259 -15.33 -5.39 -2.25
CA TYR A 259 -15.94 -4.59 -1.18
C TYR A 259 -17.46 -4.39 -1.33
N SER A 260 -18.06 -4.71 -2.48
CA SER A 260 -19.50 -4.57 -2.73
C SER A 260 -20.39 -5.18 -1.64
N THR A 261 -19.97 -6.29 -1.04
CA THR A 261 -20.72 -7.01 0.02
C THR A 261 -20.57 -6.39 1.41
N LEU A 262 -19.67 -5.42 1.57
CA LEU A 262 -19.36 -4.76 2.84
C LEU A 262 -20.07 -3.40 2.99
N GLY A 263 -21.06 -3.13 2.13
CA GLY A 263 -21.90 -1.94 2.18
C GLY A 263 -22.83 -1.88 3.39
N VAL A 264 -23.45 -0.71 3.58
CA VAL A 264 -24.54 -0.53 4.54
C VAL A 264 -25.83 -1.09 3.91
N PRO A 265 -26.65 -1.86 4.65
CA PRO A 265 -27.87 -2.45 4.09
C PRO A 265 -28.84 -1.39 3.58
N GLY A 266 -29.41 -1.63 2.40
CA GLY A 266 -30.40 -0.75 1.79
C GLY A 266 -29.83 0.51 1.13
N GLU A 267 -28.51 0.64 1.04
CA GLU A 267 -27.84 1.71 0.28
C GLU A 267 -27.19 1.15 -0.98
N GLU A 268 -27.44 1.80 -2.11
CA GLU A 268 -26.77 1.47 -3.37
C GLU A 268 -25.28 1.84 -3.30
N PRO A 269 -24.37 0.96 -3.76
CA PRO A 269 -22.95 1.27 -3.80
C PRO A 269 -22.63 2.49 -4.68
N GLN A 270 -21.81 3.39 -4.15
CA GLN A 270 -21.44 4.66 -4.79
C GLN A 270 -20.17 4.55 -5.64
N HIS A 271 -20.11 3.56 -6.55
CA HIS A 271 -18.94 3.39 -7.40
C HIS A 271 -18.96 4.34 -8.61
N GLN A 272 -17.79 4.80 -9.03
CA GLN A 272 -17.58 5.37 -10.35
C GLN A 272 -16.40 4.62 -10.99
N ILE A 273 -16.60 4.09 -12.19
CA ILE A 273 -15.50 3.72 -13.06
C ILE A 273 -15.56 4.75 -14.19
N ASP A 274 -14.66 5.73 -14.15
CA ASP A 274 -14.47 6.68 -15.24
C ASP A 274 -13.55 6.07 -16.32
#